data_AF-A0A242MG78-F1
#
_entry.id   AF-A0A242MG78-F1
#
_cell.length_a   1.000
_cell.length_b   1.000
_cell.length_c   1.000
_cell.angle_alpha   90.00
_cell.angle_beta   90.00
_cell.angle_gamma   90.00
#
_symmetry.space_group_name_H-M   'P 1'
#
loop_
_entity.id
_entity.type
_entity.pdbx_description
1 polymer ?
#
loop_
_entity_poly.entity_id
_entity_poly.type
_entity_poly.pdbx_seq_one_letter_code
_entity_poly.pdbx_strand_id
1 'polypeptide(L)'
;MGDGFQLVAGERRWRAHKLLNKQSIRAVVIECSDQDMAALALMENVTRDDLTDYEIAIAVRRAESEFPQRTRLAKVMGVTRNDLYKFLAFDELPDFIKSDLDLNPSLLAANSAQEIANALKKTGESGLKAIRDLWPLVVNGDLVPSKVAAAINAQVTRGVSAADAGGRSILKIFSGKIQAGSITKDVKGLTIKFKAGVVTEEQETLLREQIGKMFSISE
;
A
#
# COMPACT_ATOMS: atom_id res chain seq x y z
N MET A 1 -35.02 32.68 -2.68
CA MET A 1 -35.05 32.60 -1.20
C MET A 1 -35.94 31.43 -0.86
N GLY A 2 -35.38 30.39 -0.25
CA GLY A 2 -36.15 29.21 0.17
C GLY A 2 -36.60 29.38 1.61
N ASP A 3 -37.91 29.40 1.84
CA ASP A 3 -38.51 29.46 3.19
C ASP A 3 -38.45 28.09 3.89
N GLY A 4 -37.24 27.60 4.17
CA GLY A 4 -37.04 26.30 4.78
C GLY A 4 -35.77 26.21 5.60
N PHE A 5 -35.77 25.26 6.55
CA PHE A 5 -34.58 24.90 7.32
C PHE A 5 -33.99 23.60 6.76
N GLN A 6 -32.66 23.51 6.74
CA GLN A 6 -31.95 22.28 6.42
C GLN A 6 -31.52 21.56 7.70
N LEU A 7 -31.73 20.24 7.75
CA LEU A 7 -31.30 19.44 8.89
C LEU A 7 -29.79 19.21 8.79
N VAL A 8 -29.04 19.78 9.74
CA VAL A 8 -27.58 19.65 9.79
C VAL A 8 -27.14 18.39 10.56
N ALA A 9 -27.80 18.10 11.68
CA ALA A 9 -27.51 16.95 12.54
C ALA A 9 -28.77 16.47 13.27
N GLY A 10 -28.73 15.25 13.81
CA GLY A 10 -29.83 14.68 14.61
C GLY A 10 -30.86 13.90 13.80
N GLU A 11 -30.47 13.32 12.67
CA GLU A 11 -31.37 12.57 11.79
C GLU A 11 -32.07 11.41 12.51
N ARG A 12 -31.40 10.74 13.47
CA ARG A 12 -32.02 9.70 14.30
C ARG A 12 -33.21 10.23 15.12
N ARG A 13 -33.09 11.43 15.70
CA ARG A 13 -34.17 12.05 16.49
C ARG A 13 -35.31 12.51 15.59
N TRP A 14 -34.99 13.06 14.42
CA TRP A 14 -35.98 13.43 13.41
C TRP A 14 -36.76 12.19 12.92
N ARG A 15 -36.07 11.10 12.57
CA ARG A 15 -36.69 9.83 12.16
C ARG A 15 -37.57 9.26 13.27
N ALA A 16 -37.14 9.31 14.54
CA ALA A 16 -37.95 8.87 15.68
C ALA A 16 -39.23 9.71 15.85
N HIS A 17 -39.15 11.04 15.72
CA HIS A 17 -40.32 11.92 15.76
C HIS A 17 -41.29 11.62 14.61
N LYS A 18 -40.76 11.34 13.41
CA LYS A 18 -41.55 10.95 12.24
C LYS A 18 -42.28 9.61 12.46
N LEU A 19 -41.59 8.62 13.03
CA LEU A 19 -42.19 7.32 13.40
C LEU A 19 -43.29 7.46 14.47
N LEU A 20 -43.14 8.42 15.39
CA LEU A 20 -44.13 8.72 16.43
C LEU A 20 -45.23 9.69 15.98
N ASN A 21 -45.31 10.03 14.68
CA ASN A 21 -46.25 10.99 14.11
C ASN A 21 -46.29 12.35 14.85
N LYS A 22 -45.15 12.79 15.40
CA LYS A 22 -45.05 14.11 16.04
C LYS A 22 -44.95 15.19 14.97
N GLN A 23 -45.84 16.17 15.03
CA GLN A 23 -45.90 17.30 14.10
C GLN A 23 -44.75 18.31 14.27
N SER A 24 -44.09 18.32 15.43
CA SER A 24 -42.99 19.24 15.71
C SER A 24 -41.84 18.55 16.45
N ILE A 25 -40.63 19.10 16.26
CA ILE A 25 -39.40 18.70 16.93
C ILE A 25 -38.68 19.96 17.40
N ARG A 26 -38.15 19.95 18.63
CA ARG A 26 -37.30 21.04 19.11
C ARG A 26 -35.97 20.99 18.37
N ALA A 27 -35.60 22.10 17.75
CA ALA A 27 -34.36 22.28 17.03
C ALA A 27 -33.65 23.55 17.50
N VAL A 28 -32.33 23.59 17.35
CA VAL A 28 -31.53 24.80 17.50
C VAL A 28 -31.29 25.33 16.09
N VAL A 29 -31.71 26.56 15.83
CA VAL A 29 -31.48 27.23 14.55
C VAL A 29 -30.14 27.95 14.63
N ILE A 30 -29.26 27.65 13.69
CA ILE A 30 -27.96 28.30 13.54
C ILE A 30 -27.83 28.83 12.12
N GLU A 31 -27.21 29.99 11.97
CA GLU A 31 -26.75 30.46 10.66
C GLU A 31 -25.39 29.83 10.38
N CYS A 32 -25.31 29.07 9.30
CA CYS A 32 -24.10 28.37 8.89
C CYS A 32 -23.94 28.44 7.37
N SER A 33 -22.72 28.63 6.88
CA SER A 33 -22.43 28.45 5.46
C SER A 33 -22.53 26.97 5.08
N ASP A 34 -22.63 26.64 3.78
CA ASP A 34 -22.59 25.25 3.31
C ASP A 34 -21.35 24.50 3.83
N GLN A 35 -20.21 25.20 3.94
CA GLN A 35 -18.97 24.64 4.49
C GLN A 35 -19.05 24.38 6.00
N ASP A 36 -19.77 25.22 6.74
CA ASP A 36 -19.96 25.04 8.18
C ASP A 36 -21.01 23.95 8.45
N MET A 37 -22.00 23.81 7.57
CA MET A 37 -22.96 22.71 7.60
C MET A 37 -22.28 21.35 7.37
N ALA A 38 -21.46 21.25 6.33
CA ALA A 38 -20.58 20.12 6.07
C ALA A 38 -19.71 19.79 7.29
N ALA A 39 -19.18 20.82 7.94
CA ALA A 39 -18.27 20.65 9.08
C ALA A 39 -18.98 20.04 10.29
N LEU A 40 -20.18 20.54 10.57
CA LEU A 40 -21.01 20.06 11.67
C LEU A 40 -21.49 18.63 11.43
N ALA A 41 -21.87 18.30 10.19
CA ALA A 41 -22.26 16.94 9.81
C ALA A 41 -21.07 15.96 9.92
N LEU A 42 -19.87 16.38 9.51
CA LEU A 42 -18.67 15.57 9.64
C LEU A 42 -18.30 15.35 11.12
N MET A 43 -18.37 16.41 11.92
CA MET A 43 -18.02 16.34 13.34
C MET A 43 -18.93 15.36 14.11
N GLU A 44 -20.25 15.36 13.85
CA GLU A 44 -21.18 14.42 14.48
C GLU A 44 -20.91 12.96 14.07
N ASN A 45 -20.52 12.74 12.82
CA ASN A 45 -20.18 11.41 12.34
C ASN A 45 -18.85 10.90 12.92
N VAL A 46 -17.83 11.75 13.02
CA VAL A 46 -16.47 11.38 13.46
C VAL A 46 -16.33 11.29 14.99
N THR A 47 -17.15 12.01 15.77
CA THR A 47 -17.14 11.97 17.24
C THR A 47 -17.86 10.75 17.84
N ARG A 48 -18.20 9.77 17.00
CA ARG A 48 -18.72 8.49 17.45
C ARG A 48 -17.61 7.67 18.10
N ASP A 49 -17.75 7.40 19.39
CA ASP A 49 -16.78 6.64 20.21
C ASP A 49 -16.50 5.21 19.70
N ASP A 50 -17.30 4.70 18.76
CA ASP A 50 -17.23 3.34 18.22
C ASP A 50 -16.51 3.22 16.87
N LEU A 51 -16.03 4.32 16.26
CA LEU A 51 -15.38 4.26 14.95
C LEU A 51 -13.95 3.74 15.01
N THR A 52 -13.59 2.89 14.05
CA THR A 52 -12.19 2.50 13.83
C THR A 52 -11.42 3.56 13.06
N ASP A 53 -10.09 3.54 13.17
CA ASP A 53 -9.20 4.43 12.43
C ASP A 53 -9.45 4.40 10.91
N TYR A 54 -9.82 3.23 10.36
CA TYR A 54 -10.14 3.08 8.94
C TYR A 54 -11.47 3.74 8.57
N GLU A 55 -12.50 3.62 9.42
CA GLU A 55 -13.78 4.29 9.20
C GLU A 55 -13.65 5.81 9.28
N ILE A 56 -12.82 6.31 10.21
CA ILE A 56 -12.45 7.73 10.29
C ILE A 56 -11.73 8.15 9.00
N ALA A 57 -10.81 7.34 8.46
CA ALA A 57 -10.14 7.64 7.21
C ALA A 57 -11.11 7.75 6.02
N ILE A 58 -12.11 6.88 5.93
CA ILE A 58 -13.17 6.98 4.91
C ILE A 58 -13.97 8.27 5.07
N ALA A 59 -14.32 8.65 6.31
CA ALA A 59 -15.03 9.90 6.59
C ALA A 59 -14.19 11.13 6.22
N VAL A 60 -12.90 11.13 6.58
CA VAL A 60 -11.92 12.15 6.17
C VAL A 60 -11.90 12.31 4.66
N ARG A 61 -11.85 11.20 3.93
CA ARG A 61 -11.76 11.23 2.46
C ARG A 61 -13.01 11.81 1.82
N ARG A 62 -14.20 11.49 2.34
CA ARG A 62 -15.46 12.10 1.88
C ARG A 62 -15.50 13.60 2.17
N ALA A 63 -14.94 14.02 3.30
CA ALA A 63 -14.89 15.42 3.68
C ALA A 63 -13.87 16.26 2.88
N GLU A 64 -12.81 15.66 2.32
CA GLU A 64 -11.78 16.42 1.58
C GLU A 64 -12.36 17.26 0.43
N SER A 65 -13.46 16.84 -0.21
CA SER A 65 -14.11 17.63 -1.27
C SER A 65 -14.80 18.89 -0.75
N GLU A 66 -15.25 18.90 0.51
CA GLU A 66 -15.96 20.01 1.15
C GLU A 66 -14.97 20.97 1.86
N PHE A 67 -13.77 20.48 2.17
CA PHE A 67 -12.72 21.23 2.86
C PHE A 67 -11.44 21.36 2.03
N PRO A 68 -11.28 22.44 1.23
CA PRO A 68 -10.09 22.63 0.39
C PRO A 68 -8.80 22.80 1.21
N GLN A 69 -8.89 23.17 2.49
CA GLN A 69 -7.74 23.36 3.38
C GLN A 69 -7.70 22.26 4.44
N ARG A 70 -6.64 21.43 4.40
CA ARG A 70 -6.39 20.36 5.39
C ARG A 70 -6.32 20.87 6.83
N THR A 71 -5.81 22.08 7.04
CA THR A 71 -5.78 22.71 8.38
C THR A 71 -7.19 22.94 8.93
N ARG A 72 -8.14 23.35 8.08
CA ARG A 72 -9.54 23.53 8.49
C ARG A 72 -10.19 22.18 8.76
N LEU A 73 -9.95 21.19 7.90
CA LEU A 73 -10.46 19.83 8.09
C LEU A 73 -10.01 19.21 9.43
N ALA A 74 -8.72 19.28 9.75
CA ALA A 74 -8.19 18.79 11.03
C ALA A 74 -8.85 19.48 12.23
N LYS A 75 -9.01 20.81 12.17
CA LYS A 75 -9.67 21.59 13.21
C LYS A 75 -11.14 21.21 13.40
N VAL A 76 -11.86 21.01 12.30
CA VAL A 76 -13.27 20.58 12.31
C VAL A 76 -13.43 19.19 12.91
N MET A 77 -12.53 18.26 12.60
CA MET A 77 -12.57 16.93 13.19
C MET A 77 -12.04 16.84 14.62
N GLY A 78 -11.47 17.94 15.16
CA GLY A 78 -10.88 17.94 16.49
C GLY A 78 -9.58 17.11 16.60
N VAL A 79 -8.91 16.84 15.49
CA VAL A 79 -7.67 16.05 15.45
C VAL A 79 -6.46 16.91 15.14
N THR A 80 -5.26 16.43 15.46
CA THR A 80 -4.05 17.14 15.06
C THR A 80 -3.84 17.03 13.54
N ARG A 81 -3.11 17.97 12.96
CA ARG A 81 -2.71 17.89 11.54
C ARG A 81 -1.95 16.59 11.25
N ASN A 82 -1.14 16.11 12.20
CA ASN A 82 -0.41 14.86 12.07
C ASN A 82 -1.36 13.65 11.99
N ASP A 83 -2.37 13.60 12.84
CA ASP A 83 -3.35 12.51 12.83
C ASP A 83 -4.19 12.51 11.56
N LEU A 84 -4.55 13.70 11.05
CA LEU A 84 -5.19 13.81 9.74
C LEU A 84 -4.37 13.13 8.63
N TYR A 85 -3.05 13.31 8.60
CA TYR A 85 -2.20 12.65 7.60
C TYR A 85 -2.17 11.13 7.76
N LYS A 86 -2.21 10.62 9.00
CA LYS A 86 -2.26 9.16 9.25
C LYS A 86 -3.54 8.54 8.71
N PHE A 87 -4.68 9.21 8.88
CA PHE A 87 -5.95 8.77 8.29
C PHE A 87 -5.88 8.79 6.76
N LEU A 88 -5.31 9.86 6.17
CA LEU A 88 -5.14 9.93 4.72
C LEU A 88 -4.19 8.86 4.16
N ALA A 89 -3.30 8.29 4.98
CA ALA A 89 -2.37 7.25 4.53
C ALA A 89 -3.06 5.93 4.14
N PHE A 90 -4.30 5.69 4.60
CA PHE A 90 -5.06 4.51 4.18
C PHE A 90 -5.37 4.50 2.68
N ASP A 91 -5.55 5.68 2.05
CA ASP A 91 -5.75 5.78 0.59
C ASP A 91 -4.55 5.28 -0.21
N GLU A 92 -3.35 5.38 0.38
CA GLU A 92 -2.08 5.00 -0.25
C GLU A 92 -1.81 3.49 -0.15
N LEU A 93 -2.66 2.76 0.57
CA LEU A 93 -2.56 1.30 0.69
C LEU A 93 -3.07 0.61 -0.58
N PRO A 94 -2.46 -0.53 -0.96
CA PRO A 94 -2.95 -1.36 -2.05
C PRO A 94 -4.41 -1.79 -1.89
N ASP A 95 -5.12 -1.97 -3.00
CA ASP A 95 -6.56 -2.28 -2.99
C ASP A 95 -6.91 -3.59 -2.26
N PHE A 96 -6.03 -4.59 -2.31
CA PHE A 96 -6.26 -5.84 -1.58
C PHE A 96 -6.26 -5.64 -0.05
N ILE A 97 -5.49 -4.67 0.47
CA ILE A 97 -5.48 -4.32 1.89
C ILE A 97 -6.77 -3.60 2.27
N LYS A 98 -7.19 -2.63 1.45
CA LYS A 98 -8.45 -1.89 1.66
C LYS A 98 -9.66 -2.83 1.63
N SER A 99 -9.65 -3.81 0.72
CA SER A 99 -10.70 -4.85 0.65
C SER A 99 -10.80 -5.67 1.94
N ASP A 100 -9.67 -6.01 2.57
CA ASP A 100 -9.68 -6.72 3.86
C ASP A 100 -10.10 -5.80 5.01
N LEU A 101 -9.75 -4.51 4.95
CA LEU A 101 -10.19 -3.50 5.94
C LEU A 101 -11.69 -3.19 5.82
N ASP A 102 -12.28 -3.27 4.64
CA ASP A 102 -13.72 -3.14 4.45
C ASP A 102 -14.48 -4.28 5.15
N LEU A 103 -13.86 -5.46 5.27
CA LEU A 103 -14.42 -6.61 5.99
C LEU A 103 -14.13 -6.54 7.49
N ASN A 104 -12.91 -6.14 7.86
CA ASN A 104 -12.42 -6.07 9.25
C ASN A 104 -11.75 -4.70 9.52
N PRO A 105 -12.54 -3.65 9.82
CA PRO A 105 -12.02 -2.28 9.95
C PRO A 105 -11.05 -2.06 11.11
N SER A 106 -11.01 -2.98 12.09
CA SER A 106 -10.12 -2.93 13.25
C SER A 106 -8.75 -3.60 13.02
N LEU A 107 -8.51 -4.17 11.83
CA LEU A 107 -7.28 -4.91 11.53
C LEU A 107 -6.04 -4.00 11.53
N LEU A 108 -6.20 -2.71 11.20
CA LEU A 108 -5.10 -1.77 11.03
C LEU A 108 -5.40 -0.43 11.70
N ALA A 109 -4.48 0.00 12.56
CA ALA A 109 -4.49 1.33 13.17
C ALA A 109 -3.80 2.36 12.27
N ALA A 110 -4.14 3.64 12.44
CA ALA A 110 -3.68 4.75 11.60
C ALA A 110 -2.15 4.89 11.57
N ASN A 111 -1.46 4.67 12.70
CA ASN A 111 0.00 4.70 12.75
C ASN A 111 0.61 3.61 11.84
N SER A 112 0.10 2.38 11.93
CA SER A 112 0.61 1.26 11.13
C SER A 112 0.29 1.43 9.64
N ALA A 113 -0.90 1.97 9.31
CA ALA A 113 -1.23 2.35 7.94
C ALA A 113 -0.22 3.35 7.36
N GLN A 114 0.10 4.40 8.11
CA GLN A 114 1.09 5.41 7.71
C GLN A 114 2.49 4.81 7.52
N GLU A 115 2.94 3.94 8.44
CA GLU A 115 4.24 3.27 8.34
C GLU A 115 4.33 2.36 7.11
N ILE A 116 3.27 1.59 6.84
CA ILE A 116 3.18 0.71 5.67
C ILE A 116 3.20 1.53 4.38
N ALA A 117 2.36 2.57 4.27
CA ALA A 117 2.31 3.44 3.10
C ALA A 117 3.68 4.08 2.81
N ASN A 118 4.36 4.57 3.86
CA ASN A 118 5.71 5.13 3.74
C ASN A 118 6.73 4.07 3.28
N ALA A 119 6.66 2.86 3.81
CA ALA A 119 7.53 1.76 3.38
C ALA A 119 7.31 1.41 1.91
N LEU A 120 6.05 1.33 1.45
CA LEU A 120 5.70 1.04 0.06
C LEU A 120 6.19 2.14 -0.90
N LYS A 121 6.00 3.41 -0.55
CA LYS A 121 6.54 4.54 -1.33
C LYS A 121 8.06 4.48 -1.48
N LYS A 122 8.77 4.08 -0.42
CA LYS A 122 10.24 3.99 -0.43
C LYS A 122 10.75 2.79 -1.24
N THR A 123 10.02 1.68 -1.24
CA THR A 123 10.49 0.39 -1.80
C THR A 123 9.89 0.04 -3.16
N GLY A 124 8.85 0.73 -3.61
CA GLY A 124 8.24 0.55 -4.92
C GLY A 124 7.70 -0.86 -5.14
N GLU A 125 7.93 -1.42 -6.34
CA GLU A 125 7.44 -2.75 -6.73
C GLU A 125 7.96 -3.88 -5.83
N SER A 126 9.22 -3.80 -5.39
CA SER A 126 9.79 -4.77 -4.45
C SER A 126 9.04 -4.79 -3.11
N GLY A 127 8.60 -3.61 -2.65
CA GLY A 127 7.74 -3.47 -1.48
C GLY A 127 6.37 -4.07 -1.67
N LEU A 128 5.75 -3.82 -2.84
CA LEU A 128 4.45 -4.38 -3.20
C LEU A 128 4.48 -5.91 -3.25
N LYS A 129 5.59 -6.52 -3.69
CA LYS A 129 5.77 -7.97 -3.64
C LYS A 129 5.90 -8.45 -2.19
N ALA A 130 6.74 -7.81 -1.40
CA ALA A 130 6.95 -8.19 0.01
C ALA A 130 5.65 -8.11 0.83
N ILE A 131 4.87 -7.04 0.68
CA ILE A 131 3.62 -6.90 1.43
C ILE A 131 2.57 -7.93 1.02
N ARG A 132 2.53 -8.36 -0.24
CA ARG A 132 1.62 -9.45 -0.69
C ARG A 132 1.93 -10.77 0.02
N ASP A 133 3.19 -11.05 0.29
CA ASP A 133 3.61 -12.26 1.02
C ASP A 133 3.33 -12.13 2.53
N LEU A 134 3.48 -10.92 3.09
CA LEU A 134 3.36 -10.67 4.52
C LEU A 134 1.92 -10.44 4.99
N TRP A 135 1.06 -9.86 4.17
CA TRP A 135 -0.29 -9.45 4.56
C TRP A 135 -1.19 -10.59 5.03
N PRO A 136 -1.17 -11.81 4.43
CA PRO A 136 -1.93 -12.94 4.96
C PRO A 136 -1.60 -13.27 6.42
N LEU A 137 -0.35 -13.06 6.85
CA LEU A 137 0.07 -13.27 8.24
C LEU A 137 -0.56 -12.23 9.18
N VAL A 138 -0.82 -11.02 8.69
CA VAL A 138 -1.51 -9.97 9.46
C VAL A 138 -2.98 -10.34 9.65
N VAL A 139 -3.64 -10.77 8.57
CA VAL A 139 -5.05 -11.19 8.59
C VAL A 139 -5.25 -12.39 9.52
N ASN A 140 -4.31 -13.33 9.54
CA ASN A 140 -4.34 -14.50 10.43
C ASN A 140 -3.93 -14.21 11.88
N GLY A 141 -3.38 -13.02 12.16
CA GLY A 141 -2.89 -12.64 13.50
C GLY A 141 -1.47 -13.12 13.84
N ASP A 142 -0.78 -13.77 12.91
CA ASP A 142 0.61 -14.22 13.06
C ASP A 142 1.62 -13.07 13.01
N LEU A 143 1.24 -11.92 12.42
CA LEU A 143 2.07 -10.73 12.30
C LEU A 143 1.34 -9.48 12.80
N VAL A 144 1.93 -8.83 13.80
CA VAL A 144 1.40 -7.56 14.31
C VAL A 144 1.54 -6.45 13.25
N PRO A 145 0.48 -5.67 12.98
CA PRO A 145 0.51 -4.62 11.94
C PRO A 145 1.66 -3.61 12.07
N SER A 146 2.06 -3.25 13.30
CA SER A 146 3.17 -2.33 13.56
C SER A 146 4.55 -2.87 13.12
N LYS A 147 4.67 -4.17 12.88
CA LYS A 147 5.92 -4.80 12.41
C LYS A 147 5.97 -4.93 10.89
N VAL A 148 4.87 -4.73 10.18
CA VAL A 148 4.77 -4.96 8.73
C VAL A 148 5.73 -4.05 7.96
N ALA A 149 5.77 -2.76 8.29
CA ALA A 149 6.67 -1.82 7.61
C ALA A 149 8.16 -2.20 7.78
N ALA A 150 8.55 -2.63 8.98
CA ALA A 150 9.90 -3.13 9.23
C ALA A 150 10.18 -4.43 8.47
N ALA A 151 9.21 -5.34 8.41
CA ALA A 151 9.32 -6.60 7.67
C ALA A 151 9.45 -6.39 6.16
N ILE A 152 8.69 -5.45 5.58
CA ILE A 152 8.81 -5.05 4.17
C ILE A 152 10.24 -4.57 3.90
N ASN A 153 10.73 -3.61 4.69
CA ASN A 153 12.09 -3.10 4.51
C ASN A 153 13.14 -4.22 4.63
N ALA A 154 13.00 -5.12 5.61
CA ALA A 154 13.92 -6.24 5.78
C ALA A 154 13.87 -7.23 4.60
N GLN A 155 12.69 -7.56 4.08
CA GLN A 155 12.53 -8.44 2.93
C GLN A 155 13.07 -7.80 1.65
N VAL A 156 12.88 -6.49 1.47
CA VAL A 156 13.45 -5.75 0.34
C VAL A 156 14.96 -5.68 0.47
N THR A 157 15.54 -5.38 1.63
CA THR A 157 17.01 -5.37 1.80
C THR A 157 17.64 -6.75 1.58
N ARG A 158 17.00 -7.83 2.07
CA ARG A 158 17.42 -9.21 1.79
C ARG A 158 17.26 -9.58 0.31
N GLY A 159 16.16 -9.16 -0.30
CA GLY A 159 15.88 -9.32 -1.72
C GLY A 159 16.85 -8.54 -2.60
N VAL A 160 17.24 -7.33 -2.22
CA VAL A 160 18.27 -6.50 -2.87
C VAL A 160 19.65 -7.14 -2.70
N SER A 161 19.97 -7.76 -1.56
CA SER A 161 21.21 -8.57 -1.46
C SER A 161 21.21 -9.78 -2.40
N ALA A 162 20.04 -10.28 -2.81
CA ALA A 162 19.89 -11.32 -3.83
C ALA A 162 19.68 -10.79 -5.26
N ALA A 163 19.18 -9.55 -5.43
CA ALA A 163 18.75 -8.93 -6.69
C ALA A 163 19.68 -7.81 -7.19
N ASP A 164 20.60 -7.28 -6.38
CA ASP A 164 21.80 -6.56 -6.85
C ASP A 164 22.78 -7.52 -7.57
N ALA A 165 22.45 -8.81 -7.61
CA ALA A 165 22.93 -9.79 -8.57
C ALA A 165 22.01 -9.97 -9.80
N GLY A 166 21.20 -8.97 -10.15
CA GLY A 166 20.18 -9.08 -11.21
C GLY A 166 19.85 -7.74 -11.82
N GLY A 167 20.74 -7.14 -12.61
CA GLY A 167 20.76 -7.51 -14.02
C GLY A 167 21.76 -8.58 -14.43
N ARG A 168 22.65 -9.06 -13.56
CA ARG A 168 23.76 -9.96 -13.92
C ARG A 168 23.65 -11.34 -13.26
N SER A 169 23.05 -12.30 -13.96
CA SER A 169 23.10 -13.71 -13.54
C SER A 169 24.45 -14.35 -13.90
N ILE A 170 25.09 -15.05 -12.96
CA ILE A 170 26.38 -15.73 -13.17
C ILE A 170 26.25 -17.20 -12.76
N LEU A 171 26.39 -18.11 -13.72
CA LEU A 171 26.48 -19.55 -13.49
C LEU A 171 27.95 -19.97 -13.55
N LYS A 172 28.48 -20.55 -12.45
CA LYS A 172 29.87 -21.04 -12.39
C LYS A 172 29.94 -22.46 -12.96
N ILE A 173 30.88 -22.70 -13.87
CA ILE A 173 31.14 -24.02 -14.46
C ILE A 173 32.27 -24.68 -13.66
N PHE A 174 32.09 -25.93 -13.25
CA PHE A 174 33.10 -26.72 -12.52
C PHE A 174 33.49 -27.96 -13.33
N SER A 175 34.77 -28.30 -13.30
CA SER A 175 35.32 -29.58 -13.75
C SER A 175 35.91 -30.27 -12.51
N GLY A 176 35.19 -31.27 -11.98
CA GLY A 176 35.48 -31.84 -10.67
C GLY A 176 35.40 -30.79 -9.56
N LYS A 177 36.49 -30.62 -8.80
CA LYS A 177 36.60 -29.61 -7.73
C LYS A 177 37.11 -28.24 -8.19
N ILE A 178 37.51 -28.12 -9.46
CA ILE A 178 38.13 -26.90 -10.00
C ILE A 178 37.07 -26.10 -10.77
N GLN A 179 36.94 -24.81 -10.47
CA GLN A 179 36.10 -23.91 -11.25
C GLN A 179 36.71 -23.72 -12.65
N ALA A 180 36.08 -24.33 -13.66
CA ALA A 180 36.47 -24.33 -15.05
C ALA A 180 36.10 -23.05 -15.80
N GLY A 181 35.04 -22.36 -15.39
CA GLY A 181 34.57 -21.17 -16.08
C GLY A 181 33.34 -20.51 -15.47
N SER A 182 32.71 -19.63 -16.24
CA SER A 182 31.44 -19.00 -15.89
C SER A 182 30.64 -18.60 -17.13
N ILE A 183 29.32 -18.73 -17.05
CA ILE A 183 28.34 -18.17 -17.97
C ILE A 183 27.71 -16.96 -17.27
N THR A 184 27.84 -15.78 -17.85
CA THR A 184 27.23 -14.54 -17.33
C THR A 184 26.16 -14.07 -18.30
N LYS A 185 24.94 -13.81 -17.83
CA LYS A 185 23.89 -13.11 -18.60
C LYS A 185 23.58 -11.78 -17.92
N ASP A 186 23.80 -10.71 -18.67
CA ASP A 186 23.46 -9.36 -18.26
C ASP A 186 22.69 -8.58 -19.35
N VAL A 187 22.43 -7.29 -19.09
CA VAL A 187 21.76 -6.37 -20.03
C VAL A 187 22.55 -6.17 -21.34
N LYS A 188 23.85 -6.45 -21.37
CA LYS A 188 24.71 -6.32 -22.57
C LYS A 188 24.78 -7.61 -23.37
N GLY A 189 24.49 -8.77 -22.77
CA GLY A 189 24.42 -10.05 -23.48
C GLY A 189 24.78 -11.27 -22.63
N LEU A 190 25.05 -12.37 -23.31
CA LEU A 190 25.49 -13.65 -22.73
C LEU A 190 26.99 -13.83 -22.97
N THR A 191 27.80 -13.84 -21.91
CA THR A 191 29.25 -14.08 -21.96
C THR A 191 29.60 -15.45 -21.39
N ILE A 192 30.28 -16.30 -22.16
CA ILE A 192 30.83 -17.57 -21.70
C ILE A 192 32.35 -17.42 -21.58
N LYS A 193 32.91 -17.66 -20.38
CA LYS A 193 34.35 -17.59 -20.11
C LYS A 193 34.88 -18.90 -19.56
N PHE A 194 35.96 -19.41 -20.16
CA PHE A 194 36.71 -20.57 -19.69
C PHE A 194 38.10 -20.14 -19.18
N LYS A 195 38.63 -20.84 -18.18
CA LYS A 195 40.02 -20.63 -17.72
C LYS A 195 41.00 -21.35 -18.66
N ALA A 196 42.16 -20.72 -18.88
CA ALA A 196 43.23 -21.30 -19.68
C ALA A 196 43.65 -22.67 -19.14
N GLY A 197 43.80 -23.66 -20.03
CA GLY A 197 44.19 -25.03 -19.68
C GLY A 197 43.08 -25.91 -19.10
N VAL A 198 41.83 -25.42 -18.98
CA VAL A 198 40.70 -26.25 -18.50
C VAL A 198 39.85 -26.83 -19.65
N VAL A 199 40.00 -26.29 -20.85
CA VAL A 199 39.33 -26.76 -22.06
C VAL A 199 40.40 -27.26 -23.04
N THR A 200 40.24 -28.47 -23.54
CA THR A 200 41.09 -29.05 -24.60
C THR A 200 40.72 -28.51 -25.98
N GLU A 201 41.63 -28.51 -26.95
CA GLU A 201 41.34 -28.06 -28.34
C GLU A 201 40.13 -28.77 -28.97
N GLU A 202 39.94 -30.07 -28.69
CA GLU A 202 38.78 -30.85 -29.16
C GLU A 202 37.45 -30.34 -28.59
N GLN A 203 37.44 -29.96 -27.31
CA GLN A 203 36.27 -29.41 -26.62
C GLN A 203 35.94 -27.99 -27.11
N GLU A 204 36.96 -27.18 -27.41
CA GLU A 204 36.75 -25.87 -28.01
C GLU A 204 36.10 -26.00 -29.40
N THR A 205 36.58 -26.95 -30.21
CA THR A 205 36.04 -27.22 -31.54
C THR A 205 34.57 -27.67 -31.47
N LEU A 206 34.25 -28.60 -30.56
CA LEU A 206 32.87 -29.05 -30.33
C LEU A 206 31.95 -27.92 -29.87
N LEU A 207 32.42 -27.05 -28.96
CA LEU A 207 31.65 -25.90 -28.48
C LEU A 207 31.33 -24.93 -29.63
N ARG A 208 32.30 -24.65 -30.50
CA ARG A 208 32.10 -23.78 -31.68
C ARG A 208 31.08 -24.38 -32.65
N GLU A 209 31.17 -25.68 -32.92
CA GLU A 209 30.22 -26.37 -33.81
C GLU A 209 28.80 -26.36 -33.25
N GLN A 210 28.62 -26.66 -31.96
CA GLN A 210 27.32 -26.68 -31.30
C GLN A 210 26.70 -25.28 -31.22
N ILE A 211 27.50 -24.27 -30.90
CA ILE A 211 27.05 -22.87 -30.93
C ILE A 211 26.66 -22.48 -32.35
N GLY A 212 27.45 -22.83 -33.37
CA GLY A 212 27.10 -22.60 -34.77
C GLY A 212 25.78 -23.24 -35.18
N LYS A 213 25.50 -24.48 -34.75
CA LYS A 213 24.22 -25.17 -34.97
C LYS A 213 23.04 -24.47 -34.31
N MET A 214 23.22 -23.91 -33.11
CA MET A 214 22.17 -23.16 -32.40
C MET A 214 21.77 -21.85 -33.10
N PHE A 215 22.65 -21.27 -33.92
CA PHE A 215 22.38 -20.03 -34.67
C PHE A 215 22.10 -20.25 -36.16
N SER A 216 22.06 -21.50 -36.64
CA SER A 216 21.82 -21.85 -38.06
C SER A 216 20.41 -22.43 -38.33
N ILE A 217 19.43 -22.08 -37.51
CA ILE A 217 17.99 -22.35 -37.73
C ILE A 217 17.28 -21.01 -37.48
N SER A 218 16.71 -20.27 -38.43
CA SER A 218 16.08 -20.62 -39.71
C SER A 218 16.28 -19.53 -40.77
N GLU A 219 16.60 -19.92 -42.00
CA GLU A 219 15.91 -19.40 -43.20
C GLU A 219 14.70 -20.29 -43.48
#